data_AF-A0A1B0D5F9-F1
#
_entry.id   AF-A0A1B0D5F9-F1
#
_cell.length_a   1.000
_cell.length_b   1.000
_cell.length_c   1.000
_cell.angle_alpha   90.00
_cell.angle_beta   90.00
_cell.angle_gamma   90.00
#
_symmetry.space_group_name_H-M   'P 1'
#
loop_
_entity.id
_entity.type
_entity.pdbx_description
1 polymer ?
#
loop_
_entity_poly.entity_id
_entity_poly.type
_entity_poly.pdbx_seq_one_letter_code
_entity_poly.pdbx_strand_id
1 'polypeptide(L)'
;MKKVVPSDDIVNVDEFDVDGKIENQESSPLQSPETPIEVVFVENSRDKCIGTDIQFLDKSTNPSPRSLTPVNDTPWPPRERALEDEISRLQEQLKDTKERFHSLRLQHDTMSSHHRSLRESQSTMQEETERLKLEVQHLTECAGVLRTEVQAARSDRAEGQEVLKVLQTELEEARGEKRKLQEQTERDAKVILDLQRQCKEMERILMRKHPDSVSALIVASKGVGNAKEEASTRRVLEQRIAQLETDAKEQDAKAQKILANVQAKFSTVQSKYETHIADLETQVLSLQDLNSKLTHKIESQSAIIRERNSTVYASIFTQTEEQPEREFPIEKISTGTQTEQKVAVGKPSSTPATVKKSASSSRIVNSFSESQINHGNDPHLMATIRGMRVDLAIKEKALQRLTRELEECKKTIRKAQQKEREEADGQNNVEAIGLKEAQNKIKLLEFDYKSLHDKRLQDLRTLQAAHEKELASCHETVNILQQRLKERDEAFAMQKRRRVPVDYYALKAKVTSLERRHLEREQRLHMLVEALSKGRLAID
;
A
#
# COMPACT_ATOMS: atom_id res chain seq x y z
N MET A 1 16.38 51.34 20.18
CA MET A 1 14.97 51.74 20.27
C MET A 1 14.24 51.40 18.97
N LYS A 2 13.49 50.30 19.00
CA LYS A 2 12.21 50.05 18.30
C LYS A 2 11.84 48.61 18.66
N LYS A 3 10.95 48.50 19.65
CA LYS A 3 10.36 47.25 20.10
C LYS A 3 9.34 46.83 19.04
N VAL A 4 9.43 45.59 18.58
CA VAL A 4 8.30 44.90 17.94
C VAL A 4 8.06 43.63 18.75
N VAL A 5 6.82 43.51 19.19
CA VAL A 5 6.24 42.53 20.11
C VAL A 5 6.09 41.18 19.39
N PRO A 6 6.32 40.03 20.05
CA PRO A 6 5.90 38.73 19.53
C PRO A 6 4.45 38.44 19.95
N SER A 7 3.60 38.09 18.99
CA SER A 7 2.27 37.55 19.24
C SER A 7 2.36 36.03 19.24
N ASP A 8 2.40 35.46 20.44
CA ASP A 8 1.91 34.11 20.72
C ASP A 8 0.38 34.20 20.88
N ASP A 9 -0.35 33.27 20.27
CA ASP A 9 -1.65 32.73 20.70
C ASP A 9 -2.23 31.87 19.55
N ILE A 10 -1.76 30.63 19.44
CA ILE A 10 -2.54 29.55 18.81
C ILE A 10 -3.00 28.67 19.95
N VAL A 11 -4.30 28.75 20.21
CA VAL A 11 -5.04 27.99 21.20
C VAL A 11 -4.91 26.50 20.87
N ASN A 12 -4.28 25.74 21.78
CA ASN A 12 -4.44 24.29 21.86
C ASN A 12 -5.92 24.00 22.12
N VAL A 13 -6.57 23.33 21.18
CA VAL A 13 -7.86 22.68 21.43
C VAL A 13 -7.53 21.25 21.83
N ASP A 14 -7.51 21.02 23.14
CA ASP A 14 -7.46 19.69 23.73
C ASP A 14 -8.67 18.87 23.27
N GLU A 15 -8.37 17.80 22.54
CA GLU A 15 -8.86 16.43 22.76
C GLU A 15 -10.05 16.29 23.74
N PHE A 16 -11.28 16.29 23.21
CA PHE A 16 -12.43 15.68 23.89
C PHE A 16 -12.51 14.22 23.46
N ASP A 17 -11.92 13.37 24.30
CA ASP A 17 -12.09 11.92 24.29
C ASP A 17 -13.51 11.60 24.79
N VAL A 18 -14.35 11.03 23.94
CA VAL A 18 -15.67 10.50 24.35
C VAL A 18 -15.61 8.99 24.22
N ASP A 19 -14.95 8.37 25.20
CA ASP A 19 -15.00 6.94 25.43
C ASP A 19 -16.23 6.63 26.30
N GLY A 20 -17.38 6.49 25.65
CA GLY A 20 -18.66 6.15 26.26
C GLY A 20 -18.83 4.64 26.37
N LYS A 21 -18.23 4.06 27.41
CA LYS A 21 -18.44 2.67 27.86
C LYS A 21 -19.90 2.49 28.29
N ILE A 22 -20.74 1.82 27.49
CA ILE A 22 -22.06 1.36 27.93
C ILE A 22 -21.89 -0.06 28.47
N GLU A 23 -21.76 -0.13 29.78
CA GLU A 23 -21.79 -1.34 30.58
C GLU A 23 -23.24 -1.83 30.71
N ASN A 24 -23.45 -3.10 30.37
CA ASN A 24 -24.69 -3.82 30.60
C ASN A 24 -25.01 -3.83 32.09
N GLN A 25 -26.16 -3.28 32.48
CA GLN A 25 -26.83 -3.65 33.73
C GLN A 25 -28.29 -3.97 33.46
N GLU A 26 -28.63 -5.19 33.86
CA GLU A 26 -29.96 -5.73 34.00
C GLU A 26 -30.86 -4.81 34.81
N SER A 27 -32.09 -4.61 34.35
CA SER A 27 -33.20 -4.17 35.19
C SER A 27 -34.48 -4.78 34.62
N SER A 28 -34.99 -5.74 35.37
CA SER A 28 -36.28 -6.42 35.23
C SER A 28 -37.48 -5.45 35.25
N PRO A 29 -38.68 -5.91 34.83
CA PRO A 29 -39.69 -5.06 34.21
C PRO A 29 -40.57 -4.37 35.25
N LEU A 30 -40.71 -3.06 35.12
CA LEU A 30 -41.72 -2.30 35.85
C LEU A 30 -43.01 -2.27 35.05
N GLN A 31 -43.87 -3.19 35.48
CA GLN A 31 -45.31 -3.25 35.30
C GLN A 31 -45.95 -1.92 35.71
N SER A 32 -46.82 -1.39 34.87
CA SER A 32 -47.73 -0.27 35.16
C SER A 32 -48.98 -0.42 34.28
N PRO A 33 -50.13 0.09 34.76
CA PRO A 33 -51.32 -0.73 34.88
C PRO A 33 -52.19 -0.72 33.62
N GLU A 34 -52.66 -1.90 33.25
CA GLU A 34 -53.87 -2.07 32.47
C GLU A 34 -55.05 -1.55 33.29
N THR A 35 -55.67 -0.46 32.83
CA THR A 35 -57.09 -0.22 33.06
C THR A 35 -57.79 -0.04 31.72
N PRO A 36 -59.02 -0.55 31.60
CA PRO A 36 -59.63 -0.84 30.32
C PRO A 36 -60.26 0.45 29.79
N ILE A 37 -59.83 0.88 28.60
CA ILE A 37 -60.67 1.76 27.80
C ILE A 37 -61.75 0.87 27.20
N GLU A 38 -62.91 0.93 27.83
CA GLU A 38 -64.17 0.34 27.40
C GLU A 38 -64.56 0.97 26.05
N VAL A 39 -64.06 0.39 24.95
CA VAL A 39 -64.59 0.65 23.62
C VAL A 39 -65.91 -0.10 23.56
N VAL A 40 -66.99 0.62 23.84
CA VAL A 40 -68.36 0.15 23.61
C VAL A 40 -68.48 -0.21 22.12
N PHE A 41 -68.52 -1.51 21.85
CA PHE A 41 -69.03 -2.08 20.62
C PHE A 41 -70.49 -1.65 20.48
N VAL A 42 -70.75 -0.67 19.62
CA VAL A 42 -72.08 -0.54 19.03
C VAL A 42 -72.09 -1.44 17.80
N GLU A 43 -72.59 -2.66 18.00
CA GLU A 43 -73.09 -3.53 16.94
C GLU A 43 -74.13 -2.77 16.12
N ASN A 44 -73.70 -2.20 15.00
CA ASN A 44 -74.64 -1.70 14.00
C ASN A 44 -75.01 -2.87 13.08
N SER A 45 -75.96 -3.69 13.53
CA SER A 45 -76.69 -4.62 12.67
C SER A 45 -77.53 -3.84 11.67
N ARG A 46 -76.97 -3.54 10.50
CA ARG A 46 -77.73 -3.09 9.33
C ARG A 46 -77.12 -3.65 8.05
N ASP A 47 -77.55 -4.86 7.72
CA ASP A 47 -77.80 -5.25 6.34
C ASP A 47 -78.98 -6.22 6.32
N LYS A 48 -80.19 -5.63 6.23
CA LYS A 48 -81.37 -6.32 5.71
C LYS A 48 -81.81 -5.51 4.50
N CYS A 49 -81.23 -5.88 3.36
CA CYS A 49 -81.75 -5.50 2.06
C CYS A 49 -83.21 -5.97 1.98
N ILE A 50 -84.15 -5.06 2.15
CA ILE A 50 -85.52 -5.27 1.69
C ILE A 50 -85.45 -5.11 0.17
N GLY A 51 -85.41 -6.26 -0.51
CA GLY A 51 -85.66 -6.33 -1.94
C GLY A 51 -86.97 -5.61 -2.26
N THR A 52 -86.88 -4.59 -3.09
CA THR A 52 -88.04 -3.98 -3.73
C THR A 52 -88.55 -4.98 -4.76
N ASP A 53 -89.49 -5.82 -4.33
CA ASP A 53 -90.26 -6.69 -5.20
C ASP A 53 -91.20 -5.80 -6.03
N ILE A 54 -90.70 -5.34 -7.18
CA ILE A 54 -91.54 -4.83 -8.28
C ILE A 54 -92.16 -6.07 -8.92
N GLN A 55 -93.26 -6.55 -8.34
CA GLN A 55 -94.18 -7.42 -9.06
C GLN A 55 -95.23 -6.55 -9.74
N PHE A 56 -95.03 -6.40 -11.05
CA PHE A 56 -96.06 -6.05 -12.01
C PHE A 56 -97.30 -6.92 -11.76
N LEU A 57 -98.42 -6.29 -11.39
CA LEU A 57 -99.75 -6.89 -11.49
C LEU A 57 -100.53 -6.15 -12.57
N ASP A 58 -100.29 -6.57 -13.82
CA ASP A 58 -101.18 -6.34 -14.94
C ASP A 58 -101.95 -7.64 -15.18
N LYS A 59 -103.27 -7.60 -14.96
CA LYS A 59 -104.33 -8.22 -15.79
C LYS A 59 -105.66 -8.26 -15.05
N SER A 60 -106.49 -7.29 -15.42
CA SER A 60 -107.84 -7.52 -15.95
C SER A 60 -108.69 -8.61 -15.29
N THR A 61 -109.64 -8.21 -14.45
CA THR A 61 -110.97 -8.83 -14.44
C THR A 61 -112.02 -7.75 -14.17
N ASN A 62 -112.75 -7.40 -15.22
CA ASN A 62 -113.99 -6.61 -15.17
C ASN A 62 -114.99 -7.20 -14.16
N PRO A 63 -115.84 -6.35 -13.57
CA PRO A 63 -117.26 -6.67 -13.53
C PRO A 63 -118.03 -5.63 -14.34
N SER A 64 -118.64 -6.09 -15.42
CA SER A 64 -119.71 -5.35 -16.10
C SER A 64 -121.06 -5.57 -15.39
N PRO A 65 -122.04 -4.68 -15.62
CA PRO A 65 -123.03 -4.30 -14.61
C PRO A 65 -124.45 -4.81 -14.90
N ARG A 66 -125.35 -4.42 -14.00
CA ARG A 66 -126.83 -4.35 -14.07
C ARG A 66 -127.58 -5.46 -13.34
N SER A 67 -128.26 -5.02 -12.28
CA SER A 67 -129.70 -5.26 -12.14
C SER A 67 -130.32 -4.01 -11.52
N LEU A 68 -131.05 -3.26 -12.34
CA LEU A 68 -132.02 -2.23 -11.94
C LEU A 68 -133.18 -2.94 -11.24
N THR A 69 -133.71 -2.42 -10.13
CA THR A 69 -134.93 -1.58 -10.05
C THR A 69 -135.44 -1.67 -8.60
N PRO A 70 -136.47 -0.91 -8.17
CA PRO A 70 -136.77 0.50 -8.43
C PRO A 70 -136.98 1.28 -7.11
N VAL A 71 -136.89 2.61 -7.23
CA VAL A 71 -137.73 3.61 -6.54
C VAL A 71 -138.13 3.30 -5.09
N ASN A 72 -137.46 3.98 -4.15
CA ASN A 72 -138.18 4.50 -3.00
C ASN A 72 -137.74 5.94 -2.74
N ASP A 73 -138.65 6.87 -3.01
CA ASP A 73 -138.51 8.30 -2.76
C ASP A 73 -138.40 8.52 -1.25
N THR A 74 -137.20 8.82 -0.77
CA THR A 74 -136.95 9.36 0.57
C THR A 74 -135.85 10.42 0.46
N PRO A 75 -135.91 11.54 1.18
CA PRO A 75 -135.09 12.70 0.86
C PRO A 75 -133.58 12.37 0.94
N TRP A 76 -132.88 12.55 -0.17
CA TRP A 76 -131.43 12.35 -0.35
C TRP A 76 -130.45 13.29 0.40
N PRO A 77 -130.83 14.39 1.10
CA PRO A 77 -129.85 15.32 1.70
C PRO A 77 -128.84 14.73 2.69
N PRO A 78 -129.15 13.74 3.55
CA PRO A 78 -128.19 13.27 4.56
C PRO A 78 -127.06 12.42 3.98
N ARG A 79 -127.35 11.60 2.96
CA ARG A 79 -126.36 10.72 2.31
C ARG A 79 -125.44 11.51 1.39
N GLU A 80 -125.98 12.52 0.71
CA GLU A 80 -125.21 13.44 -0.13
C GLU A 80 -124.25 14.27 0.73
N ARG A 81 -124.73 14.90 1.81
CA ARG A 81 -123.85 15.62 2.76
C ARG A 81 -122.78 14.73 3.39
N ALA A 82 -123.11 13.49 3.77
CA ALA A 82 -122.12 12.56 4.30
C ALA A 82 -121.03 12.20 3.28
N LEU A 83 -121.37 12.12 1.99
CA LEU A 83 -120.40 11.92 0.92
C LEU A 83 -119.59 13.20 0.65
N GLU A 84 -120.19 14.39 0.76
CA GLU A 84 -119.49 15.67 0.65
C GLU A 84 -118.48 15.88 1.79
N ASP A 85 -118.88 15.56 3.02
CA ASP A 85 -118.00 15.59 4.20
C ASP A 85 -116.84 14.59 4.02
N GLU A 86 -117.12 13.39 3.52
CA GLU A 86 -116.12 12.37 3.25
C GLU A 86 -115.17 12.76 2.11
N ILE A 87 -115.67 13.37 1.02
CA ILE A 87 -114.86 13.91 -0.07
C ILE A 87 -113.96 15.02 0.45
N SER A 88 -114.48 15.93 1.28
CA SER A 88 -113.71 17.01 1.88
C SER A 88 -112.59 16.48 2.78
N ARG A 89 -112.90 15.48 3.62
CA ARG A 89 -111.93 14.76 4.46
C ARG A 89 -110.84 14.09 3.62
N LEU A 90 -111.21 13.41 2.54
CA LEU A 90 -110.25 12.76 1.63
C LEU A 90 -109.39 13.78 0.87
N GLN A 91 -109.93 14.94 0.50
CA GLN A 91 -109.17 16.01 -0.13
C GLN A 91 -108.14 16.63 0.82
N GLU A 92 -108.51 16.85 2.08
CA GLU A 92 -107.59 17.31 3.12
C GLU A 92 -106.49 16.27 3.38
N GLN A 93 -106.85 14.99 3.51
CA GLN A 93 -105.88 13.90 3.64
C GLN A 93 -104.94 13.80 2.43
N LEU A 94 -105.45 13.99 1.21
CA LEU A 94 -104.63 14.03 0.00
C LEU A 94 -103.67 15.23 0.00
N LYS A 95 -104.09 16.39 0.51
CA LYS A 95 -103.24 17.57 0.63
C LYS A 95 -102.13 17.33 1.66
N ASP A 96 -102.45 16.84 2.85
CA ASP A 96 -101.47 16.52 3.89
C ASP A 96 -100.46 15.46 3.46
N THR A 97 -100.91 14.46 2.70
CA THR A 97 -100.01 13.44 2.16
C THR A 97 -99.11 13.99 1.06
N LYS A 98 -99.60 14.90 0.21
CA LYS A 98 -98.77 15.62 -0.78
C LYS A 98 -97.72 16.51 -0.13
N GLU A 99 -98.08 17.27 0.91
CA GLU A 99 -97.14 18.13 1.64
C GLU A 99 -96.08 17.31 2.39
N ARG A 100 -96.49 16.19 3.00
CA ARG A 100 -95.54 15.21 3.59
C ARG A 100 -94.61 14.61 2.53
N PHE A 101 -95.15 14.22 1.37
CA PHE A 101 -94.33 13.69 0.28
C PHE A 101 -93.34 14.73 -0.24
N HIS A 102 -93.77 15.98 -0.41
CA HIS A 102 -92.89 17.07 -0.83
C HIS A 102 -91.77 17.33 0.18
N SER A 103 -92.10 17.32 1.48
CA SER A 103 -91.13 17.48 2.56
C SER A 103 -90.10 16.33 2.57
N LEU A 104 -90.56 15.09 2.42
CA LEU A 104 -89.69 13.92 2.31
C LEU A 104 -88.78 13.99 1.08
N ARG A 105 -89.29 14.48 -0.06
CA ARG A 105 -88.48 14.69 -1.27
C ARG A 105 -87.38 15.72 -1.05
N LEU A 106 -87.69 16.85 -0.42
CA LEU A 106 -86.68 17.88 -0.11
C LEU A 106 -85.62 17.36 0.86
N GLN A 107 -86.02 16.58 1.86
CA GLN A 107 -85.08 15.91 2.77
C GLN A 107 -84.19 14.92 2.04
N HIS A 108 -84.75 14.09 1.15
CA HIS A 108 -83.99 13.17 0.32
C HIS A 108 -82.98 13.91 -0.58
N ASP A 109 -83.40 15.00 -1.23
CA ASP A 109 -82.52 15.81 -2.10
C ASP A 109 -81.40 16.47 -1.30
N THR A 110 -81.70 16.95 -0.09
CA THR A 110 -80.72 17.50 0.85
C THR A 110 -79.71 16.43 1.27
N MET A 111 -80.17 15.24 1.68
CA MET A 111 -79.30 14.12 2.03
C MET A 111 -78.42 13.67 0.86
N SER A 112 -78.99 13.59 -0.35
CA SER A 112 -78.25 13.26 -1.57
C SER A 112 -77.17 14.29 -1.91
N SER A 113 -77.45 15.58 -1.67
CA SER A 113 -76.45 16.65 -1.79
C SER A 113 -75.31 16.49 -0.77
N HIS A 114 -75.63 16.19 0.49
CA HIS A 114 -74.60 15.93 1.51
C HIS A 114 -73.75 14.71 1.17
N HIS A 115 -74.36 13.62 0.66
CA HIS A 115 -73.60 12.45 0.21
C HIS A 115 -72.68 12.75 -0.98
N ARG A 116 -73.05 13.64 -1.89
CA ARG A 116 -72.15 14.09 -2.98
C ARG A 116 -70.98 14.90 -2.44
N SER A 117 -71.23 15.88 -1.58
CA SER A 117 -70.18 16.68 -0.95
C SER A 117 -69.22 15.84 -0.09
N LEU A 118 -69.74 14.87 0.67
CA LEU A 118 -68.91 13.96 1.45
C LEU A 118 -68.01 13.09 0.54
N ARG A 119 -68.52 12.60 -0.59
CA ARG A 119 -67.73 11.86 -1.57
C ARG A 119 -66.63 12.72 -2.21
N GLU A 120 -66.95 13.96 -2.56
CA GLU A 120 -65.96 14.91 -3.08
C GLU A 120 -64.85 15.16 -2.05
N SER A 121 -65.21 15.44 -0.79
CA SER A 121 -64.24 15.60 0.30
C SER A 121 -63.42 14.34 0.56
N GLN A 122 -64.02 13.15 0.44
CA GLN A 122 -63.30 11.90 0.57
C GLN A 122 -62.30 11.70 -0.58
N SER A 123 -62.68 12.06 -1.81
CA SER A 123 -61.79 12.04 -2.98
C SER A 123 -60.60 12.98 -2.81
N THR A 124 -60.83 14.22 -2.35
CA THR A 124 -59.73 15.18 -2.13
C THR A 124 -58.78 14.72 -1.03
N MET A 125 -59.31 14.19 0.07
CA MET A 125 -58.48 13.62 1.14
C MET A 125 -57.66 12.41 0.65
N GLN A 126 -58.21 11.61 -0.25
CA GLN A 126 -57.50 10.48 -0.84
C GLN A 126 -56.37 10.95 -1.78
N GLU A 127 -56.61 11.95 -2.62
CA GLU A 127 -55.59 12.57 -3.47
C GLU A 127 -54.45 13.19 -2.64
N GLU A 128 -54.78 13.90 -1.55
CA GLU A 128 -53.78 14.45 -0.63
C GLU A 128 -52.96 13.35 0.06
N THR A 129 -53.61 12.24 0.43
CA THR A 129 -52.94 11.08 1.02
C THR A 129 -51.95 10.46 0.03
N GLU A 130 -52.32 10.29 -1.24
CA GLU A 130 -51.42 9.80 -2.27
C GLU A 130 -50.28 10.78 -2.56
N ARG A 131 -50.55 12.09 -2.57
CA ARG A 131 -49.52 13.13 -2.70
C ARG A 131 -48.51 13.06 -1.55
N LEU A 132 -48.98 12.97 -0.31
CA LEU A 132 -48.12 12.86 0.87
C LEU A 132 -47.31 11.56 0.88
N LYS A 133 -47.89 10.43 0.42
CA LYS A 133 -47.15 9.17 0.26
C LYS A 133 -45.97 9.33 -0.69
N LEU A 134 -46.16 9.97 -1.84
CA LEU A 134 -45.09 10.25 -2.80
C LEU A 134 -44.01 11.18 -2.22
N GLU A 135 -44.42 12.21 -1.48
CA GLU A 135 -43.49 13.14 -0.82
C GLU A 135 -42.64 12.43 0.25
N VAL A 136 -43.25 11.57 1.06
CA VAL A 136 -42.54 10.75 2.05
C VAL A 136 -41.56 9.78 1.39
N GLN A 137 -41.93 9.16 0.27
CA GLN A 137 -41.03 8.30 -0.51
C GLN A 137 -39.81 9.09 -1.01
N HIS A 138 -40.03 10.24 -1.64
CA HIS A 138 -38.95 11.10 -2.13
C HIS A 138 -38.02 11.58 -1.01
N LEU A 139 -38.57 11.99 0.14
CA LEU A 139 -37.78 12.37 1.32
C LEU A 139 -36.97 11.19 1.88
N THR A 140 -37.55 9.99 1.85
CA THR A 140 -36.87 8.75 2.28
C THR A 140 -35.69 8.41 1.38
N GLU A 141 -35.85 8.55 0.06
CA GLU A 141 -34.78 8.39 -0.92
C GLU A 141 -33.67 9.43 -0.72
N CYS A 142 -34.02 10.71 -0.56
CA CYS A 142 -33.07 11.77 -0.26
C CYS A 142 -32.28 11.51 1.02
N ALA A 143 -32.95 11.05 2.09
CA ALA A 143 -32.32 10.65 3.34
C ALA A 143 -31.41 9.41 3.16
N GLY A 144 -31.75 8.49 2.24
CA GLY A 144 -30.89 7.39 1.83
C GLY A 144 -29.60 7.87 1.17
N VAL A 145 -29.71 8.74 0.15
CA VAL A 145 -28.57 9.33 -0.54
C VAL A 145 -27.68 10.08 0.45
N LEU A 146 -28.24 10.94 1.29
CA LEU A 146 -27.48 11.67 2.31
C LEU A 146 -26.74 10.73 3.28
N ARG A 147 -27.36 9.63 3.72
CA ARG A 147 -26.68 8.63 4.55
C ARG A 147 -25.49 8.00 3.83
N THR A 148 -25.65 7.61 2.57
CA THR A 148 -24.53 7.07 1.77
C THR A 148 -23.42 8.09 1.56
N GLU A 149 -23.78 9.36 1.34
CA GLU A 149 -22.83 10.44 1.17
C GLU A 149 -22.08 10.75 2.48
N VAL A 150 -22.74 10.74 3.63
CA VAL A 150 -22.05 10.88 4.92
C VAL A 150 -21.08 9.71 5.14
N GLN A 151 -21.48 8.48 4.82
CA GLN A 151 -20.64 7.31 5.04
C GLN A 151 -19.39 7.32 4.15
N ALA A 152 -19.53 7.63 2.87
CA ALA A 152 -18.36 7.73 2.01
C ALA A 152 -17.47 8.92 2.38
N ALA A 153 -18.01 10.03 2.95
CA ALA A 153 -17.19 11.14 3.44
C ALA A 153 -16.34 10.73 4.64
N ARG A 154 -16.90 9.89 5.52
CA ARG A 154 -16.16 9.27 6.63
C ARG A 154 -15.05 8.35 6.13
N SER A 155 -15.32 7.56 5.09
CA SER A 155 -14.31 6.69 4.47
C SER A 155 -13.16 7.50 3.86
N ASP A 156 -13.47 8.54 3.08
CA ASP A 156 -12.45 9.41 2.47
C ASP A 156 -11.60 10.12 3.54
N ARG A 157 -12.22 10.57 4.64
CA ARG A 157 -11.50 11.13 5.80
C ARG A 157 -10.55 10.11 6.43
N ALA A 158 -10.99 8.87 6.61
CA ALA A 158 -10.15 7.81 7.17
C ALA A 158 -8.95 7.51 6.26
N GLU A 159 -9.17 7.43 4.94
CA GLU A 159 -8.09 7.28 3.95
C GLU A 159 -7.11 8.47 4.00
N GLY A 160 -7.62 9.70 4.13
CA GLY A 160 -6.80 10.90 4.29
C GLY A 160 -5.97 10.91 5.58
N GLN A 161 -6.55 10.44 6.69
CA GLN A 161 -5.83 10.30 7.96
C GLN A 161 -4.69 9.27 7.86
N GLU A 162 -4.89 8.18 7.13
CA GLU A 162 -3.83 7.19 6.92
C GLU A 162 -2.67 7.76 6.10
N VAL A 163 -2.98 8.50 5.02
CA VAL A 163 -1.96 9.23 4.24
C VAL A 163 -1.19 10.23 5.11
N LEU A 164 -1.87 10.96 6.00
CA LEU A 164 -1.22 11.88 6.92
C LEU A 164 -0.27 11.16 7.89
N LYS A 165 -0.65 10.00 8.43
CA LYS A 165 0.24 9.18 9.28
C LYS A 165 1.48 8.74 8.52
N VAL A 166 1.33 8.25 7.30
CA VAL A 166 2.47 7.84 6.45
C VAL A 166 3.42 9.02 6.23
N LEU A 167 2.89 10.19 5.83
CA LEU A 167 3.69 11.40 5.64
C LEU A 167 4.40 11.86 6.93
N GLN A 168 3.75 11.75 8.08
CA GLN A 168 4.37 12.05 9.37
C GLN A 168 5.54 11.10 9.66
N THR A 169 5.36 9.79 9.45
CA THR A 169 6.44 8.81 9.67
C THR A 169 7.62 9.05 8.74
N GLU A 170 7.40 9.33 7.45
CA GLU A 170 8.47 9.68 6.50
C GLU A 170 9.22 10.94 6.91
N LEU A 171 8.52 11.94 7.43
CA LEU A 171 9.12 13.19 7.87
C LEU A 171 10.00 12.99 9.12
N GLU A 172 9.58 12.13 10.04
CA GLU A 172 10.40 11.72 11.19
C GLU A 172 11.62 10.92 10.77
N GLU A 173 11.47 9.99 9.81
CA GLU A 173 12.58 9.22 9.25
C GLU A 173 13.60 10.14 8.56
N ALA A 174 13.15 11.07 7.73
CA ALA A 174 14.00 12.06 7.07
C ALA A 174 14.75 12.95 8.08
N ARG A 175 14.09 13.37 9.17
CA ARG A 175 14.73 14.10 10.27
C ARG A 175 15.77 13.24 10.98
N GLY A 176 15.47 11.97 11.22
CA GLY A 176 16.39 11.01 11.82
C GLY A 176 17.63 10.77 10.94
N GLU A 177 17.45 10.65 9.63
CA GLU A 177 18.54 10.52 8.66
C GLU A 177 19.43 11.74 8.60
N LYS A 178 18.84 12.94 8.61
CA LYS A 178 19.59 14.19 8.66
C LYS A 178 20.49 14.25 9.90
N ARG A 179 20.00 13.83 11.08
CA ARG A 179 20.80 13.78 12.30
C ARG A 179 21.95 12.77 12.19
N LYS A 180 21.68 11.56 11.69
CA LYS A 180 22.72 10.52 11.49
C LYS A 180 23.81 10.98 10.52
N LEU A 181 23.43 11.63 9.42
CA LEU A 181 24.35 12.23 8.46
C LEU A 181 25.18 13.34 9.12
N GLN A 182 24.56 14.22 9.89
CA GLN A 182 25.26 15.26 10.63
C GLN A 182 26.30 14.68 11.59
N GLU A 183 25.91 13.71 12.43
CA GLU A 183 26.83 13.03 13.34
C GLU A 183 27.98 12.34 12.60
N GLN A 184 27.72 11.76 11.43
CA GLN A 184 28.77 11.19 10.58
C GLN A 184 29.72 12.27 10.08
N THR A 185 29.20 13.39 9.58
CA THR A 185 30.04 14.50 9.12
C THR A 185 30.89 15.10 10.25
N GLU A 186 30.36 15.17 11.47
CA GLU A 186 31.13 15.63 12.64
C GLU A 186 32.23 14.63 13.04
N ARG A 187 31.97 13.33 12.94
CA ARG A 187 32.98 12.28 13.14
C ARG A 187 34.07 12.36 12.07
N ASP A 188 33.69 12.47 10.80
CA ASP A 188 34.62 12.59 9.68
C ASP A 188 35.46 13.86 9.78
N ALA A 189 34.87 15.00 10.18
CA ALA A 189 35.58 16.25 10.41
C ALA A 189 36.67 16.10 11.49
N LYS A 190 36.38 15.41 12.60
CA LYS A 190 37.38 15.14 13.65
C LYS A 190 38.53 14.28 13.14
N VAL A 191 38.22 13.23 12.36
CA VAL A 191 39.23 12.36 11.75
C VAL A 191 40.12 13.14 10.79
N ILE A 192 39.53 13.99 9.93
CA ILE A 192 40.27 14.84 9.00
C ILE A 192 41.20 15.79 9.75
N LEU A 193 40.72 16.43 10.82
CA LEU A 193 41.55 17.34 11.62
C LEU A 193 42.74 16.62 12.28
N ASP A 194 42.53 15.42 12.82
CA ASP A 194 43.62 14.65 13.40
C ASP A 194 44.63 14.19 12.35
N LEU A 195 44.16 13.69 11.19
CA LEU A 195 45.05 13.34 10.08
C LEU A 195 45.86 14.53 9.57
N GLN A 196 45.25 15.72 9.47
CA GLN A 196 45.97 16.95 9.12
C GLN A 196 47.02 17.33 10.17
N ARG A 197 46.72 17.16 11.46
CA ARG A 197 47.68 17.36 12.54
C ARG A 197 48.84 16.38 12.44
N GLN A 198 48.57 15.10 12.19
CA GLN A 198 49.59 14.06 12.01
C GLN A 198 50.49 14.36 10.80
N CYS A 199 49.91 14.77 9.66
CA CYS A 199 50.67 15.16 8.47
C CYS A 199 51.62 16.34 8.76
N LYS A 200 51.13 17.39 9.44
CA LYS A 200 51.97 18.54 9.83
C LYS A 200 53.08 18.16 10.81
N GLU A 201 52.83 17.22 11.72
CA GLU A 201 53.87 16.73 12.64
C GLU A 201 54.91 15.90 11.90
N MET A 202 54.48 15.01 10.99
CA MET A 202 55.36 14.25 10.13
C MET A 202 56.26 15.17 9.29
N GLU A 203 55.68 16.20 8.66
CA GLU A 203 56.42 17.24 7.93
C GLU A 203 57.44 17.94 8.83
N ARG A 204 57.04 18.35 10.05
CA ARG A 204 57.93 19.00 11.02
C ARG A 204 59.09 18.10 11.43
N ILE A 205 58.84 16.81 11.67
CA ILE A 205 59.87 15.82 12.02
C ILE A 205 60.83 15.64 10.85
N LEU A 206 60.31 15.45 9.62
CA LEU A 206 61.12 15.31 8.42
C LEU A 206 62.02 16.53 8.21
N MET A 207 61.47 17.74 8.29
CA MET A 207 62.23 18.99 8.15
C MET A 207 63.31 19.16 9.21
N ARG A 208 63.10 18.67 10.44
CA ARG A 208 64.09 18.76 11.54
C ARG A 208 65.15 17.68 11.48
N LYS A 209 64.77 16.42 11.21
CA LYS A 209 65.67 15.27 11.26
C LYS A 209 66.53 15.15 10.02
N HIS A 210 66.03 15.64 8.88
CA HIS A 210 66.73 15.61 7.63
C HIS A 210 66.45 16.89 6.83
N PRO A 211 67.09 18.02 7.16
CA PRO A 211 66.88 19.29 6.48
C PRO A 211 67.17 19.21 4.96
N ASP A 212 68.03 18.28 4.55
CA ASP A 212 68.34 17.98 3.15
C ASP A 212 67.58 16.78 2.58
N SER A 213 66.79 16.03 3.36
CA SER A 213 66.07 14.86 2.80
C SER A 213 64.92 15.25 1.92
N VAL A 214 64.31 16.44 2.04
CA VAL A 214 63.27 16.87 1.09
C VAL A 214 63.91 17.08 -0.29
N SER A 215 65.07 17.74 -0.34
CA SER A 215 65.90 17.87 -1.54
C SER A 215 66.41 16.50 -2.03
N ALA A 216 66.80 15.60 -1.13
CA ALA A 216 67.22 14.24 -1.48
C ALA A 216 66.06 13.32 -1.87
N LEU A 217 64.83 13.52 -1.36
CA LEU A 217 63.60 12.81 -1.75
C LEU A 217 63.11 13.32 -3.09
N ILE A 218 63.25 14.62 -3.39
CA ILE A 218 62.97 15.19 -4.71
C ILE A 218 64.00 14.67 -5.74
N VAL A 219 65.26 14.49 -5.33
CA VAL A 219 66.33 13.90 -6.16
C VAL A 219 66.20 12.37 -6.27
N ALA A 220 65.77 11.66 -5.22
CA ALA A 220 65.50 10.23 -5.22
C ALA A 220 64.16 9.87 -5.88
N SER A 221 63.18 10.77 -5.83
CA SER A 221 61.95 10.72 -6.65
C SER A 221 62.28 10.80 -8.14
N LYS A 222 63.39 11.47 -8.51
CA LYS A 222 63.98 11.43 -9.84
C LYS A 222 64.90 10.21 -10.07
N GLY A 223 65.32 9.53 -9.01
CA GLY A 223 66.14 8.32 -9.02
C GLY A 223 65.31 7.05 -9.10
N VAL A 224 64.82 6.75 -10.30
CA VAL A 224 64.01 5.57 -10.64
C VAL A 224 64.80 4.26 -10.45
N GLY A 225 64.91 3.76 -9.23
CA GLY A 225 65.66 2.54 -8.89
C GLY A 225 64.85 1.25 -8.83
N ASN A 226 63.53 1.31 -8.56
CA ASN A 226 62.68 0.12 -8.32
C ASN A 226 61.51 -0.07 -9.30
N ALA A 227 61.42 0.74 -10.36
CA ALA A 227 60.26 0.73 -11.28
C ALA A 227 60.10 -0.56 -12.11
N LYS A 228 61.09 -1.46 -12.16
CA LYS A 228 61.04 -2.65 -13.02
C LYS A 228 60.27 -3.83 -12.40
N GLU A 229 60.42 -4.06 -11.10
CA GLU A 229 59.65 -5.09 -10.37
C GLU A 229 58.21 -4.62 -10.12
N GLU A 230 58.04 -3.35 -9.77
CA GLU A 230 56.73 -2.72 -9.57
C GLU A 230 55.91 -2.66 -10.87
N ALA A 231 56.54 -2.46 -12.03
CA ALA A 231 55.87 -2.54 -13.32
C ALA A 231 55.44 -3.98 -13.69
N SER A 232 56.18 -5.00 -13.22
CA SER A 232 55.85 -6.42 -13.46
C SER A 232 54.63 -6.84 -12.63
N THR A 233 54.65 -6.57 -11.33
CA THR A 233 53.52 -6.88 -10.42
C THR A 233 52.29 -6.07 -10.79
N ARG A 234 52.45 -4.79 -11.16
CA ARG A 234 51.36 -3.94 -11.66
C ARG A 234 50.71 -4.50 -12.93
N ARG A 235 51.50 -4.99 -13.90
CA ARG A 235 50.96 -5.63 -15.12
C ARG A 235 50.15 -6.88 -14.82
N VAL A 236 50.61 -7.72 -13.89
CA VAL A 236 49.88 -8.95 -13.48
C VAL A 236 48.55 -8.59 -12.81
N LEU A 237 48.54 -7.57 -11.96
CA LEU A 237 47.31 -7.08 -11.32
C LEU A 237 46.36 -6.44 -12.33
N GLU A 238 46.85 -5.63 -13.26
CA GLU A 238 46.06 -5.05 -14.36
C GLU A 238 45.42 -6.14 -15.24
N GLN A 239 46.19 -7.19 -15.57
CA GLN A 239 45.67 -8.33 -16.33
C GLN A 239 44.61 -9.12 -15.53
N ARG A 240 44.80 -9.27 -14.21
CA ARG A 240 43.82 -9.93 -13.34
C ARG A 240 42.54 -9.11 -13.19
N ILE A 241 42.65 -7.79 -13.06
CA ILE A 241 41.51 -6.87 -13.01
C ILE A 241 40.73 -6.92 -14.32
N ALA A 242 41.41 -6.86 -15.47
CA ALA A 242 40.77 -6.96 -16.78
C ALA A 242 39.98 -8.27 -16.94
N GLN A 243 40.53 -9.40 -16.48
CA GLN A 243 39.83 -10.68 -16.50
C GLN A 243 38.60 -10.71 -15.57
N LEU A 244 38.73 -10.16 -14.36
CA LEU A 244 37.61 -10.09 -13.42
C LEU A 244 36.50 -9.17 -13.93
N GLU A 245 36.84 -8.09 -14.63
CA GLU A 245 35.88 -7.21 -15.28
C GLU A 245 35.14 -7.89 -16.44
N THR A 246 35.82 -8.72 -17.24
CA THR A 246 35.16 -9.51 -18.29
C THR A 246 34.25 -10.60 -17.71
N ASP A 247 34.71 -11.30 -16.68
CA ASP A 247 33.93 -12.36 -16.04
C ASP A 247 32.67 -11.78 -15.36
N ALA A 248 32.80 -10.61 -14.71
CA ALA A 248 31.66 -9.90 -14.12
C ALA A 248 30.64 -9.46 -15.18
N LYS A 249 31.10 -8.92 -16.31
CA LYS A 249 30.21 -8.56 -17.44
C LYS A 249 29.50 -9.77 -18.03
N GLU A 250 30.17 -10.92 -18.12
CA GLU A 250 29.55 -12.14 -18.63
C GLU A 250 28.50 -12.70 -17.66
N GLN A 251 28.76 -12.64 -16.35
CA GLN A 251 27.79 -13.02 -15.32
C GLN A 251 26.58 -12.09 -15.33
N ASP A 252 26.78 -10.78 -15.46
CA ASP A 252 25.69 -9.81 -15.59
C ASP A 252 24.84 -10.07 -16.84
N ALA A 253 25.46 -10.38 -17.98
CA ALA A 253 24.73 -10.73 -19.20
C ALA A 253 23.90 -12.02 -19.03
N LYS A 254 24.42 -13.02 -18.31
CA LYS A 254 23.68 -14.25 -17.97
C LYS A 254 22.50 -13.95 -17.04
N ALA A 255 22.71 -13.14 -16.00
CA ALA A 255 21.66 -12.73 -15.08
C ALA A 255 20.55 -11.94 -15.79
N GLN A 256 20.91 -10.99 -16.65
CA GLN A 256 19.96 -10.23 -17.48
C GLN A 256 19.14 -11.15 -18.40
N LYS A 257 19.77 -12.15 -19.02
CA LYS A 257 19.07 -13.13 -19.86
C LYS A 257 18.08 -13.99 -19.06
N ILE A 258 18.44 -14.39 -17.83
CA ILE A 258 17.54 -15.13 -16.93
C ILE A 258 16.34 -14.25 -16.54
N LEU A 259 16.60 -13.00 -16.13
CA LEU A 259 15.55 -12.04 -15.78
C LEU A 259 14.58 -11.81 -16.94
N ALA A 260 15.10 -11.60 -18.16
CA ALA A 260 14.27 -11.43 -19.35
C ALA A 260 13.39 -12.67 -19.64
N ASN A 261 13.92 -13.88 -19.44
CA ASN A 261 13.16 -15.12 -19.61
C ASN A 261 12.06 -15.26 -18.54
N VAL A 262 12.40 -14.99 -17.27
CA VAL A 262 11.41 -14.99 -16.18
C VAL A 262 10.30 -13.97 -16.45
N GLN A 263 10.65 -12.76 -16.90
CA GLN A 263 9.68 -11.74 -17.24
C GLN A 263 8.78 -12.15 -18.42
N ALA A 264 9.36 -12.74 -19.48
CA ALA A 264 8.57 -13.27 -20.60
C ALA A 264 7.60 -14.38 -20.17
N LYS A 265 8.02 -15.28 -19.28
CA LYS A 265 7.15 -16.31 -18.70
C LYS A 265 6.04 -15.69 -17.85
N PHE A 266 6.37 -14.71 -17.02
CA PHE A 266 5.39 -13.99 -16.21
C PHE A 266 4.34 -13.31 -17.10
N SER A 267 4.75 -12.57 -18.12
CA SER A 267 3.83 -11.95 -19.09
C SER A 267 2.96 -12.98 -19.82
N THR A 268 3.51 -14.16 -20.15
CA THR A 268 2.72 -15.24 -20.77
C THR A 268 1.65 -15.76 -19.82
N VAL A 269 1.99 -15.98 -18.55
CA VAL A 269 1.04 -16.46 -17.53
C VAL A 269 -0.01 -15.40 -17.24
N GLN A 270 0.40 -14.14 -17.10
CA GLN A 270 -0.48 -13.00 -16.92
C GLN A 270 -1.50 -12.90 -18.06
N SER A 271 -1.05 -12.94 -19.32
CA SER A 271 -1.93 -12.87 -20.49
C SER A 271 -2.95 -14.02 -20.53
N LYS A 272 -2.57 -15.24 -20.10
CA LYS A 272 -3.50 -16.36 -19.99
C LYS A 272 -4.58 -16.12 -18.94
N TYR A 273 -4.22 -15.57 -17.78
CA TYR A 273 -5.20 -15.24 -16.74
C TYR A 273 -6.09 -14.06 -17.13
N GLU A 274 -5.55 -13.02 -17.76
CA GLU A 274 -6.33 -11.91 -18.29
C GLU A 274 -7.35 -12.37 -19.34
N THR A 275 -6.94 -13.25 -20.25
CA THR A 275 -7.85 -13.84 -21.24
C THR A 275 -8.94 -14.67 -20.56
N HIS A 276 -8.57 -15.52 -19.58
CA HIS A 276 -9.53 -16.34 -18.86
C HIS A 276 -10.54 -15.51 -18.06
N ILE A 277 -10.09 -14.41 -17.45
CA ILE A 277 -10.98 -13.47 -16.75
C ILE A 277 -11.96 -12.83 -17.73
N ALA A 278 -11.48 -12.35 -18.89
CA ALA A 278 -12.34 -11.75 -19.91
C ALA A 278 -13.40 -12.74 -20.44
N ASP A 279 -13.03 -14.01 -20.62
CA ASP A 279 -13.97 -15.06 -21.03
C ASP A 279 -15.05 -15.30 -19.94
N LEU A 280 -14.65 -15.35 -18.67
CA LEU A 280 -15.57 -15.49 -17.54
C LEU A 280 -16.51 -14.29 -17.39
N GLU A 281 -15.99 -13.07 -17.54
CA GLU A 281 -16.79 -11.84 -17.53
C GLU A 281 -17.82 -11.85 -18.66
N THR A 282 -17.42 -12.28 -19.86
CA THR A 282 -18.34 -12.45 -21.01
C THR A 282 -19.42 -13.48 -20.71
N GLN A 283 -19.06 -14.60 -20.07
CA GLN A 283 -20.03 -15.62 -19.66
C GLN A 283 -21.03 -15.09 -18.63
N VAL A 284 -20.56 -14.34 -17.63
CA VAL A 284 -21.44 -13.71 -16.61
C VAL A 284 -22.40 -12.73 -17.26
N LEU A 285 -21.92 -11.87 -18.18
CA LEU A 285 -22.77 -10.95 -18.92
C LEU A 285 -23.83 -11.67 -19.76
N SER A 286 -23.46 -12.76 -20.44
CA SER A 286 -24.41 -13.58 -21.20
C SER A 286 -25.47 -14.23 -20.30
N LEU A 287 -25.09 -14.68 -19.10
CA LEU A 287 -26.04 -15.25 -18.14
C LEU A 287 -26.96 -14.18 -17.57
N GLN A 288 -26.45 -12.98 -17.29
CA GLN A 288 -27.26 -11.84 -16.86
C GLN A 288 -28.29 -11.45 -17.92
N ASP A 289 -27.90 -11.34 -19.19
CA ASP A 289 -28.82 -11.05 -20.30
C ASP A 289 -29.91 -12.13 -20.44
N LEU A 290 -29.55 -13.42 -20.34
CA LEU A 290 -30.53 -14.50 -20.36
C LEU A 290 -31.49 -14.43 -19.17
N ASN A 291 -30.99 -14.11 -17.97
CA ASN A 291 -31.79 -13.99 -16.76
C ASN A 291 -32.74 -12.78 -16.83
N SER A 292 -32.30 -11.65 -17.40
CA SER A 292 -33.15 -10.50 -17.70
C SER A 292 -34.25 -10.85 -18.72
N LYS A 293 -33.91 -11.59 -19.78
CA LYS A 293 -34.90 -12.08 -20.77
C LYS A 293 -35.91 -13.04 -20.13
N LEU A 294 -35.48 -13.93 -19.25
CA LEU A 294 -36.36 -14.82 -18.48
C LEU A 294 -37.26 -14.02 -17.55
N THR A 295 -36.71 -13.05 -16.82
CA THR A 295 -37.46 -12.16 -15.93
C THR A 295 -38.54 -11.40 -16.71
N HIS A 296 -38.22 -10.80 -17.85
CA HIS A 296 -39.21 -10.16 -18.71
C HIS A 296 -40.26 -11.12 -19.27
N LYS A 297 -39.89 -12.37 -19.62
CA LYS A 297 -40.87 -13.39 -20.01
C LYS A 297 -41.81 -13.76 -18.86
N ILE A 298 -41.28 -13.89 -17.64
CA ILE A 298 -42.08 -14.15 -16.44
C ILE A 298 -43.02 -12.97 -16.20
N GLU A 299 -42.51 -11.74 -16.17
CA GLU A 299 -43.30 -10.52 -16.00
C GLU A 299 -44.40 -10.40 -17.06
N SER A 300 -44.08 -10.67 -18.34
CA SER A 300 -45.04 -10.66 -19.43
C SER A 300 -46.11 -11.75 -19.27
N GLN A 301 -45.73 -12.98 -18.93
CA GLN A 301 -46.70 -14.05 -18.66
C GLN A 301 -47.55 -13.73 -17.43
N SER A 302 -46.97 -13.19 -16.36
CA SER A 302 -47.68 -12.74 -15.17
C SER A 302 -48.62 -11.57 -15.47
N ALA A 303 -48.28 -10.68 -16.40
CA ALA A 303 -49.17 -9.62 -16.87
C ALA A 303 -50.35 -10.20 -17.65
N ILE A 304 -50.12 -11.15 -18.57
CA ILE A 304 -51.19 -11.84 -19.31
C ILE A 304 -52.10 -12.64 -18.35
N ILE A 305 -51.53 -13.30 -17.33
CA ILE A 305 -52.32 -14.00 -16.31
C ILE A 305 -53.11 -13.01 -15.47
N ARG A 306 -52.53 -11.86 -15.09
CA ARG A 306 -53.27 -10.78 -14.41
C ARG A 306 -54.39 -10.21 -15.26
N GLU A 307 -54.16 -10.01 -16.55
CA GLU A 307 -55.18 -9.54 -17.50
C GLU A 307 -56.29 -10.59 -17.69
N ARG A 308 -55.94 -11.87 -17.85
CA ARG A 308 -56.91 -12.98 -17.88
C ARG A 308 -57.72 -13.07 -16.60
N ASN A 309 -57.05 -13.04 -15.44
CA ASN A 309 -57.72 -13.05 -14.15
C ASN A 309 -58.59 -11.79 -14.01
N SER A 310 -58.12 -10.62 -14.44
CA SER A 310 -58.92 -9.38 -14.45
C SER A 310 -60.14 -9.50 -15.36
N THR A 311 -60.04 -10.13 -16.55
CA THR A 311 -61.23 -10.41 -17.39
C THR A 311 -62.17 -11.46 -16.78
N VAL A 312 -61.64 -12.45 -16.06
CA VAL A 312 -62.45 -13.46 -15.33
C VAL A 312 -63.13 -12.83 -14.11
N TYR A 313 -62.44 -11.95 -13.37
CA TYR A 313 -62.99 -11.18 -12.26
C TYR A 313 -63.96 -10.10 -12.74
N ALA A 314 -63.70 -9.41 -13.85
CA ALA A 314 -64.62 -8.47 -14.47
C ALA A 314 -65.88 -9.16 -15.02
N SER A 315 -65.77 -10.43 -15.43
CA SER A 315 -66.91 -11.28 -15.78
C SER A 315 -67.67 -11.84 -14.58
N ILE A 316 -67.11 -11.79 -13.36
CA ILE A 316 -67.67 -12.41 -12.15
C ILE A 316 -68.03 -11.39 -11.06
N PHE A 317 -67.70 -10.10 -11.22
CA PHE A 317 -67.83 -9.14 -10.12
C PHE A 317 -68.29 -7.75 -10.56
N THR A 318 -69.61 -7.60 -10.67
CA THR A 318 -70.27 -6.50 -9.96
C THR A 318 -70.12 -6.74 -8.45
N GLN A 319 -69.62 -5.75 -7.72
CA GLN A 319 -69.72 -5.49 -6.26
C GLN A 319 -68.52 -5.76 -5.34
N THR A 320 -67.82 -4.66 -4.99
CA THR A 320 -67.27 -4.31 -3.64
C THR A 320 -65.87 -4.79 -3.20
N GLU A 321 -65.02 -3.78 -2.95
CA GLU A 321 -64.30 -3.43 -1.69
C GLU A 321 -63.13 -4.30 -1.15
N GLU A 322 -62.22 -3.62 -0.45
CA GLU A 322 -60.77 -3.88 -0.32
C GLU A 322 -60.29 -4.65 0.93
N GLN A 323 -59.15 -5.35 0.74
CA GLN A 323 -57.96 -5.60 1.61
C GLN A 323 -58.08 -6.41 2.93
N PRO A 324 -56.97 -6.92 3.55
CA PRO A 324 -55.51 -6.74 3.27
C PRO A 324 -54.64 -8.03 3.32
N GLU A 325 -53.41 -8.06 2.76
CA GLU A 325 -52.33 -8.97 3.26
C GLU A 325 -50.90 -8.41 3.05
N ARG A 326 -50.01 -8.88 3.94
CA ARG A 326 -48.72 -8.31 4.38
C ARG A 326 -47.52 -8.67 3.48
N GLU A 327 -46.57 -7.75 3.39
CA GLU A 327 -45.29 -7.89 2.68
C GLU A 327 -44.17 -8.52 3.55
N PHE A 328 -43.32 -9.34 2.91
CA PHE A 328 -41.94 -9.64 3.32
C PHE A 328 -40.97 -9.13 2.23
N PRO A 329 -39.83 -8.48 2.55
CA PRO A 329 -38.94 -7.90 1.55
C PRO A 329 -37.81 -8.87 1.15
N ILE A 330 -37.55 -9.00 -0.17
CA ILE A 330 -36.29 -9.54 -0.71
C ILE A 330 -35.55 -8.39 -1.39
N GLU A 331 -34.47 -7.94 -0.76
CA GLU A 331 -33.54 -6.93 -1.29
C GLU A 331 -32.85 -7.45 -2.56
N LYS A 332 -32.98 -6.70 -3.66
CA LYS A 332 -32.09 -6.78 -4.82
C LYS A 332 -31.10 -5.63 -4.76
N ILE A 333 -29.87 -5.93 -4.37
CA ILE A 333 -28.73 -5.00 -4.45
C ILE A 333 -28.27 -4.95 -5.91
N SER A 334 -28.42 -3.78 -6.53
CA SER A 334 -27.87 -3.45 -7.84
C SER A 334 -26.55 -2.70 -7.67
N THR A 335 -25.42 -3.37 -7.89
CA THR A 335 -24.10 -2.75 -8.02
C THR A 335 -23.77 -2.55 -9.50
N GLY A 336 -23.93 -1.31 -9.98
CA GLY A 336 -23.42 -0.88 -11.27
C GLY A 336 -21.96 -0.44 -11.14
N THR A 337 -21.06 -1.10 -11.86
CA THR A 337 -19.71 -0.58 -12.17
C THR A 337 -19.67 -0.22 -13.65
N GLN A 338 -19.61 1.08 -13.93
CA GLN A 338 -19.26 1.62 -15.24
C GLN A 338 -17.76 1.42 -15.47
N THR A 339 -17.38 0.89 -16.63
CA THR A 339 -16.01 0.93 -17.13
C THR A 339 -16.07 1.53 -18.52
N GLU A 340 -15.73 2.81 -18.65
CA GLU A 340 -15.43 3.42 -19.95
C GLU A 340 -14.01 3.02 -20.35
N GLN A 341 -13.91 2.17 -21.37
CA GLN A 341 -12.69 2.01 -22.16
C GLN A 341 -12.86 2.81 -23.46
N LYS A 342 -12.05 3.86 -23.64
CA LYS A 342 -11.83 4.47 -24.95
C LYS A 342 -10.48 4.02 -25.50
N VAL A 343 -10.57 3.12 -26.47
CA VAL A 343 -9.48 2.69 -27.35
C VAL A 343 -9.25 3.77 -28.41
N ALA A 344 -7.98 4.10 -28.68
CA ALA A 344 -7.55 4.53 -30.01
C ALA A 344 -6.10 4.09 -30.25
N VAL A 345 -5.97 3.11 -31.15
CA VAL A 345 -4.72 2.62 -31.74
C VAL A 345 -4.42 3.44 -33.00
N GLY A 346 -3.15 3.82 -33.19
CA GLY A 346 -2.66 4.42 -34.44
C GLY A 346 -1.16 4.18 -34.63
N LYS A 347 -0.81 3.52 -35.74
CA LYS A 347 0.49 2.92 -36.14
C LYS A 347 1.50 3.95 -36.71
N PRO A 348 2.72 3.56 -37.19
CA PRO A 348 3.98 4.30 -37.04
C PRO A 348 4.46 5.01 -38.31
N SER A 349 5.47 5.89 -38.21
CA SER A 349 6.59 5.99 -39.18
C SER A 349 7.58 7.13 -38.87
N SER A 350 8.84 6.83 -39.23
CA SER A 350 9.90 7.73 -39.74
C SER A 350 10.47 8.89 -38.90
N THR A 351 11.78 8.78 -38.64
CA THR A 351 12.79 9.85 -38.54
C THR A 351 12.76 10.78 -39.79
N PRO A 352 13.36 12.00 -39.83
CA PRO A 352 14.66 12.37 -39.22
C PRO A 352 14.88 13.84 -38.75
N ALA A 353 16.00 14.05 -38.02
CA ALA A 353 16.87 15.24 -37.96
C ALA A 353 16.26 16.61 -37.52
N THR A 354 16.90 17.57 -36.83
CA THR A 354 18.31 17.96 -36.66
C THR A 354 18.40 19.07 -35.58
N VAL A 355 19.61 19.30 -34.99
CA VAL A 355 20.18 20.63 -34.59
C VAL A 355 19.64 21.28 -33.29
N LYS A 356 20.40 21.74 -32.26
CA LYS A 356 21.83 22.07 -32.08
C LYS A 356 22.18 22.29 -30.56
N LYS A 357 23.41 21.85 -30.19
CA LYS A 357 24.49 22.47 -29.35
C LYS A 357 24.21 22.84 -27.88
N SER A 358 25.13 22.67 -26.92
CA SER A 358 26.61 22.83 -26.91
C SER A 358 27.30 21.99 -25.80
N ALA A 359 28.36 21.21 -26.09
CA ALA A 359 29.82 21.48 -25.94
C ALA A 359 30.34 21.25 -24.50
N SER A 360 31.46 20.56 -24.21
CA SER A 360 32.81 20.57 -24.82
C SER A 360 33.62 19.30 -24.43
N SER A 361 34.26 18.58 -25.38
CA SER A 361 35.71 18.61 -25.72
C SER A 361 36.50 17.48 -25.02
N SER A 362 37.31 16.59 -25.63
CA SER A 362 37.86 16.44 -26.99
C SER A 362 38.48 15.04 -27.19
N ARG A 363 38.23 14.46 -28.38
CA ARG A 363 38.97 13.45 -29.21
C ARG A 363 40.48 13.31 -28.90
N ILE A 364 41.19 12.16 -28.90
CA ILE A 364 41.28 10.92 -29.72
C ILE A 364 41.34 11.12 -31.24
N VAL A 365 42.50 10.83 -31.88
CA VAL A 365 42.70 9.92 -33.04
C VAL A 365 44.22 9.58 -33.08
N ASN A 366 44.68 8.35 -32.81
CA ASN A 366 44.78 7.15 -33.65
C ASN A 366 45.92 7.20 -34.71
N SER A 367 46.89 6.28 -34.61
CA SER A 367 47.30 5.32 -35.66
C SER A 367 48.76 4.87 -35.56
N PHE A 368 48.92 3.55 -35.57
CA PHE A 368 50.08 2.71 -35.93
C PHE A 368 51.20 3.33 -36.78
N SER A 369 52.46 3.02 -36.43
CA SER A 369 53.61 2.72 -37.30
C SER A 369 54.73 2.16 -36.39
N GLU A 370 55.02 0.86 -36.45
CA GLU A 370 56.14 0.29 -37.22
C GLU A 370 57.51 0.71 -36.66
N SER A 371 58.19 -0.29 -36.12
CA SER A 371 59.60 -0.38 -35.77
C SER A 371 60.54 0.27 -36.80
N GLN A 372 61.40 1.17 -36.33
CA GLN A 372 62.70 1.40 -36.96
C GLN A 372 63.81 1.55 -35.91
N ILE A 373 64.74 0.61 -36.02
CA ILE A 373 66.02 0.49 -35.37
C ILE A 373 66.80 1.81 -35.49
N ASN A 374 67.17 2.40 -34.35
CA ASN A 374 68.33 3.29 -34.27
C ASN A 374 69.09 2.98 -32.98
N HIS A 375 70.07 2.09 -33.12
CA HIS A 375 71.18 1.96 -32.19
C HIS A 375 72.04 3.21 -32.27
N GLY A 376 72.00 4.07 -31.27
CA GLY A 376 72.86 5.23 -31.22
C GLY A 376 72.61 6.12 -30.02
N ASN A 377 73.36 5.85 -28.96
CA ASN A 377 73.65 6.80 -27.88
C ASN A 377 72.48 7.15 -26.95
N ASP A 378 72.04 6.18 -26.13
CA ASP A 378 71.53 6.56 -24.82
C ASP A 378 72.75 6.93 -23.93
N PRO A 379 72.95 8.22 -23.58
CA PRO A 379 74.07 8.65 -22.76
C PRO A 379 74.07 7.96 -21.39
N HIS A 380 72.87 7.58 -20.91
CA HIS A 380 72.70 6.94 -19.63
C HIS A 380 73.13 5.46 -19.69
N LEU A 381 72.72 4.73 -20.73
CA LEU A 381 73.16 3.35 -20.94
C LEU A 381 74.68 3.24 -21.12
N MET A 382 75.30 4.16 -21.87
CA MET A 382 76.76 4.18 -22.03
C MET A 382 77.50 4.55 -20.75
N ALA A 383 76.93 5.42 -19.91
CA ALA A 383 77.47 5.73 -18.58
C ALA A 383 77.39 4.52 -17.64
N THR A 384 76.27 3.78 -17.64
CA THR A 384 76.11 2.55 -16.84
C THR A 384 77.08 1.46 -17.29
N ILE A 385 77.22 1.23 -18.59
CA ILE A 385 78.17 0.23 -19.12
C ILE A 385 79.62 0.61 -18.77
N ARG A 386 79.98 1.89 -18.84
CA ARG A 386 81.31 2.36 -18.43
C ARG A 386 81.54 2.20 -16.93
N GLY A 387 80.55 2.51 -16.09
CA GLY A 387 80.61 2.32 -14.64
C GLY A 387 80.81 0.86 -14.26
N MET A 388 80.02 -0.05 -14.85
CA MET A 388 80.15 -1.48 -14.60
C MET A 388 81.52 -2.04 -15.01
N ARG A 389 82.12 -1.54 -16.10
CA ARG A 389 83.47 -1.94 -16.52
C ARG A 389 84.55 -1.51 -15.52
N VAL A 390 84.41 -0.32 -14.91
CA VAL A 390 85.33 0.16 -13.88
C VAL A 390 85.22 -0.68 -12.61
N ASP A 391 84.00 -0.97 -12.16
CA ASP A 391 83.77 -1.81 -10.98
C ASP A 391 84.31 -3.23 -11.15
N LEU A 392 84.18 -3.78 -12.36
CA LEU A 392 84.69 -5.12 -12.67
C LEU A 392 86.22 -5.15 -12.62
N ALA A 393 86.91 -4.13 -13.16
CA ALA A 393 88.36 -4.00 -13.07
C ALA A 393 88.85 -3.81 -11.61
N ILE A 394 88.10 -3.07 -10.78
CA ILE A 394 88.41 -2.92 -9.35
C ILE A 394 88.29 -4.26 -8.63
N LYS A 395 87.22 -5.03 -8.89
CA LYS A 395 87.02 -6.37 -8.30
C LYS A 395 88.08 -7.36 -8.76
N GLU A 396 88.50 -7.31 -10.02
CA GLU A 396 89.54 -8.18 -10.56
C GLU A 396 90.91 -7.88 -9.92
N LYS A 397 91.21 -6.60 -9.65
CA LYS A 397 92.41 -6.19 -8.90
C LYS A 397 92.36 -6.60 -7.42
N ALA A 398 91.19 -6.59 -6.79
CA ALA A 398 91.00 -7.09 -5.43
C ALA A 398 91.17 -8.62 -5.34
N LEU A 399 90.62 -9.35 -6.31
CA LEU A 399 90.82 -10.80 -6.42
C LEU A 399 92.30 -11.15 -6.56
N GLN A 400 93.05 -10.46 -7.42
CA GLN A 400 94.49 -10.69 -7.55
C GLN A 400 95.28 -10.43 -6.25
N ARG A 401 94.86 -9.47 -5.42
CA ARG A 401 95.49 -9.22 -4.09
C ARG A 401 95.20 -10.37 -3.13
N LEU A 402 93.94 -10.78 -3.01
CA LEU A 402 93.54 -11.90 -2.16
C LEU A 402 94.21 -13.21 -2.58
N THR A 403 94.41 -13.45 -3.88
CA THR A 403 95.15 -14.62 -4.36
C THR A 403 96.62 -14.60 -3.91
N ARG A 404 97.28 -13.43 -3.88
CA ARG A 404 98.67 -13.32 -3.39
C ARG A 404 98.77 -13.53 -1.88
N GLU A 405 97.86 -12.93 -1.11
CA GLU A 405 97.78 -13.09 0.35
C GLU A 405 97.53 -14.55 0.73
N LEU A 406 96.68 -15.26 -0.02
CA LEU A 406 96.41 -16.68 0.19
C LEU A 406 97.66 -17.56 -0.06
N GLU A 407 98.47 -17.25 -1.07
CA GLU A 407 99.73 -17.95 -1.34
C GLU A 407 100.84 -17.61 -0.32
N GLU A 408 100.86 -16.39 0.23
CA GLU A 408 101.73 -16.04 1.37
C GLU A 408 101.34 -16.79 2.64
N CYS A 409 100.03 -16.91 2.93
CA CYS A 409 99.52 -17.67 4.08
C CYS A 409 99.84 -19.16 3.98
N LYS A 410 99.76 -19.75 2.78
CA LYS A 410 100.20 -21.15 2.57
C LYS A 410 101.69 -21.34 2.85
N LYS A 411 102.54 -20.36 2.52
CA LYS A 411 103.99 -20.42 2.79
C LYS A 411 104.31 -20.29 4.28
N THR A 412 103.57 -19.46 5.02
CA THR A 412 103.74 -19.34 6.47
C THR A 412 103.28 -20.60 7.21
N ILE A 413 102.17 -21.22 6.79
CA ILE A 413 101.71 -22.51 7.35
C ILE A 413 102.76 -23.62 7.14
N ARG A 414 103.35 -23.73 5.94
CA ARG A 414 104.43 -24.71 5.70
C ARG A 414 105.67 -24.46 6.56
N LYS A 415 106.04 -23.20 6.79
CA LYS A 415 107.16 -22.84 7.69
C LYS A 415 106.87 -23.18 9.16
N ALA A 416 105.63 -23.03 9.61
CA ALA A 416 105.21 -23.42 10.96
C ALA A 416 105.22 -24.94 11.14
N GLN A 417 104.70 -25.69 10.16
CA GLN A 417 104.70 -27.16 10.17
C GLN A 417 106.11 -27.78 10.08
N GLN A 418 107.09 -27.06 9.54
CA GLN A 418 108.50 -27.48 9.55
C GLN A 418 109.17 -27.25 10.91
N LYS A 419 108.64 -26.32 11.72
CA LYS A 419 109.20 -25.93 13.03
C LYS A 419 108.65 -26.78 14.19
N GLU A 420 107.50 -27.43 14.01
CA GLU A 420 106.90 -28.34 15.01
C GLU A 420 107.44 -29.79 14.95
N ARG A 421 108.45 -30.08 14.10
CA ARG A 421 109.04 -31.43 13.97
C ARG A 421 110.31 -31.68 14.81
N GLU A 422 110.74 -30.75 15.67
CA GLU A 422 112.02 -30.88 16.40
C GLU A 422 111.93 -30.85 17.93
N GLU A 423 110.77 -30.80 18.58
CA GLU A 423 110.72 -30.80 20.06
C GLU A 423 109.56 -31.65 20.60
N ALA A 424 109.84 -32.90 21.00
CA ALA A 424 109.00 -33.67 21.91
C ALA A 424 109.78 -34.83 22.54
N ASP A 425 110.10 -34.74 23.85
CA ASP A 425 109.95 -35.91 24.73
C ASP A 425 109.89 -35.56 26.25
N GLY A 426 109.04 -36.31 26.96
CA GLY A 426 109.12 -36.58 28.40
C GLY A 426 108.20 -35.79 29.35
N GLN A 427 107.15 -36.43 29.91
CA GLN A 427 107.03 -36.74 31.36
C GLN A 427 105.69 -37.45 31.70
N ASN A 428 105.70 -38.78 31.86
CA ASN A 428 104.57 -39.59 32.33
C ASN A 428 104.71 -39.88 33.84
N ASN A 429 103.97 -39.17 34.72
CA ASN A 429 103.50 -39.68 36.03
C ASN A 429 102.51 -38.74 36.78
N VAL A 430 102.24 -37.54 36.28
CA VAL A 430 101.16 -36.65 36.79
C VAL A 430 99.79 -37.00 36.16
N GLU A 431 99.81 -37.81 35.10
CA GLU A 431 98.65 -38.13 34.27
C GLU A 431 97.58 -38.95 34.97
N ALA A 432 97.90 -39.89 35.86
CA ALA A 432 96.89 -40.78 36.43
C ALA A 432 95.92 -40.08 37.42
N ILE A 433 96.41 -39.12 38.20
CA ILE A 433 95.59 -38.31 39.11
C ILE A 433 94.84 -37.24 38.31
N GLY A 434 95.51 -36.57 37.37
CA GLY A 434 94.90 -35.62 36.45
C GLY A 434 93.81 -36.27 35.57
N LEU A 435 93.98 -37.53 35.17
CA LEU A 435 93.01 -38.29 34.37
C LEU A 435 91.74 -38.58 35.18
N LYS A 436 91.86 -38.94 36.46
CA LYS A 436 90.71 -39.21 37.32
C LYS A 436 89.93 -37.93 37.66
N GLU A 437 90.62 -36.83 37.91
CA GLU A 437 90.00 -35.51 38.07
C GLU A 437 89.36 -35.02 36.77
N ALA A 438 90.02 -35.23 35.62
CA ALA A 438 89.45 -34.94 34.31
C ALA A 438 88.20 -35.76 34.02
N GLN A 439 88.19 -37.06 34.36
CA GLN A 439 87.01 -37.93 34.21
C GLN A 439 85.84 -37.46 35.07
N ASN A 440 86.08 -37.03 36.32
CA ASN A 440 85.03 -36.48 37.17
C ASN A 440 84.50 -35.14 36.62
N LYS A 441 85.40 -34.30 36.10
CA LYS A 441 85.03 -33.03 35.47
C LYS A 441 84.22 -33.23 34.20
N ILE A 442 84.56 -34.23 33.39
CA ILE A 442 83.79 -34.63 32.21
C ILE A 442 82.38 -35.05 32.62
N LYS A 443 82.22 -35.90 33.64
CA LYS A 443 80.90 -36.31 34.12
C LYS A 443 80.04 -35.15 34.63
N LEU A 444 80.65 -34.18 35.31
CA LEU A 444 79.95 -32.98 35.75
C LEU A 444 79.51 -32.11 34.56
N LEU A 445 80.40 -31.94 33.57
CA LEU A 445 80.08 -31.21 32.33
C LEU A 445 79.00 -31.92 31.50
N GLU A 446 78.98 -33.25 31.46
CA GLU A 446 77.92 -34.05 30.83
C GLU A 446 76.58 -33.85 31.53
N PHE A 447 76.58 -33.82 32.86
CA PHE A 447 75.39 -33.55 33.66
C PHE A 447 74.86 -32.13 33.43
N ASP A 448 75.74 -31.12 33.48
CA ASP A 448 75.39 -29.72 33.23
C ASP A 448 74.89 -29.52 31.80
N TYR A 449 75.52 -30.17 30.80
CA TYR A 449 75.07 -30.14 29.42
C TYR A 449 73.69 -30.76 29.26
N LYS A 450 73.43 -31.91 29.89
CA LYS A 450 72.11 -32.56 29.86
C LYS A 450 71.04 -31.68 30.51
N SER A 451 71.34 -31.11 31.68
CA SER A 451 70.45 -30.17 32.37
C SER A 451 70.15 -28.92 31.53
N LEU A 452 71.17 -28.36 30.87
CA LEU A 452 71.01 -27.22 29.96
C LEU A 452 70.18 -27.59 28.72
N HIS A 453 70.40 -28.78 28.16
CA HIS A 453 69.64 -29.31 27.03
C HIS A 453 68.15 -29.50 27.38
N ASP A 454 67.86 -30.12 28.53
CA ASP A 454 66.50 -30.33 29.01
C ASP A 454 65.79 -29.00 29.27
N LYS A 455 66.50 -28.03 29.87
CA LYS A 455 65.98 -26.66 30.07
C LYS A 455 65.67 -25.97 28.74
N ARG A 456 66.57 -26.05 27.75
CA ARG A 456 66.35 -25.49 26.40
C ARG A 456 65.12 -26.10 25.73
N LEU A 457 64.93 -27.41 25.86
CA LEU A 457 63.74 -28.11 25.37
C LEU A 457 62.46 -27.64 26.07
N GLN A 458 62.52 -27.41 27.38
CA GLN A 458 61.38 -26.91 28.14
C GLN A 458 61.04 -25.44 27.80
N ASP A 459 62.05 -24.59 27.61
CA ASP A 459 61.86 -23.22 27.15
C ASP A 459 61.22 -23.18 25.76
N LEU A 460 61.68 -24.04 24.84
CA LEU A 460 61.08 -24.18 23.50
C LEU A 460 59.62 -24.64 23.56
N ARG A 461 59.31 -25.63 24.40
CA ARG A 461 57.92 -26.08 24.61
C ARG A 461 57.04 -24.98 25.18
N THR A 462 57.56 -24.20 26.13
CA THR A 462 56.84 -23.08 26.74
C THR A 462 56.56 -21.98 25.71
N LEU A 463 57.56 -21.68 24.87
CA LEU A 463 57.41 -20.71 23.79
C LEU A 463 56.39 -21.18 22.75
N GLN A 464 56.42 -22.46 22.39
CA GLN A 464 55.47 -23.06 21.46
C GLN A 464 54.03 -23.00 22.02
N ALA A 465 53.85 -23.36 23.29
CA ALA A 465 52.55 -23.27 23.95
C ALA A 465 52.03 -21.82 24.05
N ALA A 466 52.91 -20.85 24.28
CA ALA A 466 52.54 -19.43 24.27
C ALA A 466 52.07 -18.98 22.88
N HIS A 467 52.79 -19.37 21.83
CA HIS A 467 52.42 -19.06 20.45
C HIS A 467 51.09 -19.71 20.03
N GLU A 468 50.87 -20.99 20.39
CA GLU A 468 49.59 -21.67 20.14
C GLU A 468 48.41 -20.97 20.85
N LYS A 469 48.64 -20.46 22.06
CA LYS A 469 47.65 -19.67 22.80
C LYS A 469 47.36 -18.32 22.13
N GLU A 470 48.38 -17.64 21.61
CA GLU A 470 48.20 -16.40 20.84
C GLU A 470 47.44 -16.62 19.54
N LEU A 471 47.74 -17.69 18.81
CA LEU A 471 46.99 -18.09 17.61
C LEU A 471 45.52 -18.38 17.94
N ALA A 472 45.24 -19.09 19.03
CA ALA A 472 43.87 -19.33 19.48
C ALA A 472 43.13 -18.01 19.80
N SER A 473 43.80 -17.06 20.47
CA SER A 473 43.24 -15.74 20.75
C SER A 473 42.96 -14.92 19.48
N CYS A 474 43.85 -14.99 18.50
CA CYS A 474 43.65 -14.34 17.20
C CYS A 474 42.46 -14.95 16.45
N HIS A 475 42.35 -16.28 16.41
CA HIS A 475 41.20 -16.95 15.79
C HIS A 475 39.87 -16.56 16.46
N GLU A 476 39.84 -16.49 17.79
CA GLU A 476 38.65 -16.06 18.51
C GLU A 476 38.27 -14.61 18.17
N THR A 477 39.25 -13.72 18.09
CA THR A 477 39.02 -12.33 17.67
C THR A 477 38.46 -12.25 16.24
N VAL A 478 38.99 -13.05 15.32
CA VAL A 478 38.48 -13.14 13.95
C VAL A 478 37.03 -13.64 13.92
N ASN A 479 36.70 -14.66 14.72
CA ASN A 479 35.33 -15.17 14.82
C ASN A 479 34.35 -14.09 15.31
N ILE A 480 34.72 -13.34 16.36
CA ILE A 480 33.91 -12.23 16.88
C ILE A 480 33.72 -11.15 15.81
N LEU A 481 34.78 -10.80 15.07
CA LEU A 481 34.69 -9.80 14.01
C LEU A 481 33.82 -10.27 12.84
N GLN A 482 33.93 -11.54 12.44
CA GLN A 482 33.08 -12.14 11.42
C GLN A 482 31.60 -12.15 11.85
N GLN A 483 31.32 -12.48 13.11
CA GLN A 483 29.97 -12.43 13.65
C GLN A 483 29.41 -11.01 13.63
N ARG A 484 30.17 -10.01 14.08
CA ARG A 484 29.76 -8.60 14.01
C ARG A 484 29.52 -8.11 12.59
N LEU A 485 30.32 -8.59 11.62
CA LEU A 485 30.14 -8.26 10.22
C LEU A 485 28.79 -8.81 9.71
N LYS A 486 28.52 -10.08 10.02
CA LYS A 486 27.25 -10.74 9.68
C LYS A 486 26.04 -10.05 10.30
N GLU A 487 26.12 -9.68 11.58
CA GLU A 487 25.07 -8.91 12.28
C GLU A 487 24.85 -7.53 11.62
N ARG A 488 25.92 -6.85 11.19
CA ARG A 488 25.81 -5.59 10.45
C ARG A 488 25.17 -5.76 9.08
N ASP A 489 25.50 -6.82 8.35
CA ASP A 489 24.92 -7.12 7.05
C ASP A 489 23.42 -7.47 7.18
N GLU A 490 23.05 -8.24 8.19
CA GLU A 490 21.65 -8.55 8.52
C GLU A 490 20.87 -7.30 8.93
N ALA A 491 21.47 -6.42 9.75
CA ALA A 491 20.87 -5.14 10.12
C ALA A 491 20.67 -4.23 8.90
N PHE A 492 21.64 -4.20 7.97
CA PHE A 492 21.53 -3.45 6.72
C PHE A 492 20.44 -4.02 5.81
N ALA A 493 20.34 -5.34 5.70
CA ALA A 493 19.29 -6.02 4.94
C ALA A 493 17.89 -5.74 5.53
N MET A 494 17.74 -5.76 6.85
CA MET A 494 16.50 -5.40 7.54
C MET A 494 16.13 -3.93 7.33
N GLN A 495 17.10 -3.02 7.38
CA GLN A 495 16.87 -1.60 7.11
C GLN A 495 16.43 -1.37 5.66
N LYS A 496 17.00 -2.10 4.70
CA LYS A 496 16.60 -2.06 3.29
C LYS A 496 15.18 -2.60 3.07
N ARG A 497 14.74 -3.60 3.85
CA ARG A 497 13.35 -4.11 3.80
C ARG A 497 12.33 -3.15 4.41
N ARG A 498 12.72 -2.34 5.41
CA ARG A 498 11.85 -1.30 5.99
C ARG A 498 11.75 -0.06 5.10
N ARG A 499 12.82 0.24 4.35
CA ARG A 499 12.82 1.27 3.30
C ARG A 499 12.22 0.72 2.01
N VAL A 500 10.93 0.41 2.00
CA VAL A 500 10.20 0.52 0.73
C VAL A 500 10.07 2.04 0.53
N PRO A 501 10.76 2.64 -0.45
CA PRO A 501 10.58 4.05 -0.72
C PRO A 501 9.11 4.25 -0.99
N VAL A 502 8.45 5.09 -0.19
CA VAL A 502 7.07 5.44 -0.48
C VAL A 502 7.07 6.09 -1.85
N ASP A 503 6.36 5.45 -2.79
CA ASP A 503 6.33 5.90 -4.16
C ASP A 503 5.56 7.22 -4.19
N TYR A 504 6.33 8.30 -4.24
CA TYR A 504 5.82 9.66 -4.31
C TYR A 504 4.75 9.82 -5.40
N TYR A 505 4.88 9.14 -6.54
CA TYR A 505 3.89 9.21 -7.61
C TYR A 505 2.62 8.45 -7.26
N ALA A 506 2.72 7.29 -6.61
CA ALA A 506 1.56 6.56 -6.13
C ALA A 506 0.81 7.33 -5.04
N LEU A 507 1.54 7.93 -4.09
CA LEU A 507 0.97 8.72 -3.01
C LEU A 507 0.30 9.99 -3.55
N LYS A 508 0.98 10.70 -4.46
CA LYS A 508 0.42 11.87 -5.15
C LYS A 508 -0.84 11.51 -5.95
N ALA A 509 -0.83 10.39 -6.68
CA ALA A 509 -2.00 9.91 -7.40
C ALA A 509 -3.16 9.60 -6.45
N LYS A 510 -2.89 9.00 -5.28
CA LYS A 510 -3.90 8.73 -4.27
C LYS A 510 -4.50 10.00 -3.67
N VAL A 511 -3.68 11.00 -3.35
CA VAL A 511 -4.13 12.32 -2.88
C VAL A 511 -5.00 13.00 -3.93
N THR A 512 -4.54 13.09 -5.17
CA THR A 512 -5.32 13.69 -6.27
C THR A 512 -6.64 12.93 -6.53
N SER A 513 -6.64 11.61 -6.36
CA SER A 513 -7.87 10.80 -6.46
C SER A 513 -8.85 11.10 -5.31
N LEU A 514 -8.37 11.34 -4.10
CA LEU A 514 -9.21 11.73 -2.96
C LEU A 514 -9.80 13.13 -3.18
N GLU A 515 -8.98 14.09 -3.63
CA GLU A 515 -9.44 15.44 -3.97
C GLU A 515 -10.55 15.42 -5.04
N ARG A 516 -10.40 14.60 -6.08
CA ARG A 516 -11.43 14.45 -7.12
C ARG A 516 -12.73 13.89 -6.55
N ARG A 517 -12.67 12.80 -5.78
CA ARG A 517 -13.88 12.20 -5.15
C ARG A 517 -14.59 13.20 -4.23
N HIS A 518 -13.82 13.99 -3.49
CA HIS A 518 -14.37 15.03 -2.62
C HIS A 518 -15.13 16.08 -3.43
N LEU A 519 -14.55 16.59 -4.50
CA LEU A 519 -15.17 17.59 -5.37
C LEU A 519 -16.45 17.05 -6.05
N GLU A 520 -16.42 15.80 -6.53
CA GLU A 520 -17.60 15.14 -7.11
C GLU A 520 -18.73 14.99 -6.09
N ARG A 521 -18.41 14.64 -4.83
CA ARG A 521 -19.40 14.63 -3.74
C ARG A 521 -19.99 16.02 -3.51
N GLU A 522 -19.16 17.06 -3.45
CA GLU A 522 -19.66 18.43 -3.23
C GLU A 522 -20.65 18.84 -4.31
N GLN A 523 -20.37 18.49 -5.58
CA GLN A 523 -21.30 18.73 -6.69
C GLN A 523 -22.62 17.98 -6.53
N ARG A 524 -22.58 16.68 -6.16
CA ARG A 524 -23.79 15.89 -5.91
C ARG A 524 -24.62 16.46 -4.77
N LEU A 525 -23.98 16.87 -3.67
CA LEU A 525 -24.66 17.52 -2.56
C LEU A 525 -25.29 18.85 -2.98
N HIS A 526 -24.61 19.64 -3.81
CA HIS A 526 -25.15 20.88 -4.34
C HIS A 526 -26.43 20.63 -5.17
N MET A 527 -26.41 19.64 -6.07
CA MET A 527 -27.59 19.26 -6.86
C MET A 527 -28.74 18.78 -5.98
N LEU A 528 -28.45 18.01 -4.92
CA LEU A 528 -29.47 17.53 -4.00
C LEU A 528 -30.10 18.68 -3.21
N VAL A 529 -29.28 19.61 -2.73
CA VAL A 529 -29.77 20.84 -2.06
C VAL A 529 -30.65 21.64 -3.01
N GLU A 530 -30.24 21.82 -4.26
CA GLU A 530 -31.01 22.55 -5.27
C GLU A 530 -32.36 21.88 -5.60
N ALA A 531 -32.38 20.55 -5.72
CA ALA A 531 -33.61 19.77 -5.94
C ALA A 531 -34.57 19.90 -4.75
N LEU A 532 -34.05 19.81 -3.52
CA LEU A 532 -34.84 19.98 -2.29
C LEU A 532 -35.35 21.42 -2.12
N SER A 533 -34.59 22.43 -2.55
CA SER A 533 -35.04 23.83 -2.56
C SER A 533 -36.13 24.08 -3.60
N LYS A 534 -36.05 23.48 -4.78
CA LYS A 534 -37.07 23.59 -5.83
C LYS A 534 -38.38 22.89 -5.48
N GLY A 535 -38.32 21.74 -4.81
CA GLY A 535 -39.53 21.06 -4.31
C GLY A 535 -40.30 21.85 -3.24
N ARG A 536 -39.61 22.72 -2.49
CA ARG A 536 -40.23 23.61 -1.50
C ARG A 536 -40.94 24.82 -2.11
N LEU A 537 -40.51 25.29 -3.29
CA LEU A 537 -41.07 26.48 -3.96
C LEU A 537 -42.37 26.20 -4.73
N ALA A 538 -42.82 24.94 -4.80
CA ALA A 538 -44.09 24.56 -5.45
C ALA A 538 -45.27 24.46 -4.47
N ILE A 539 -45.07 24.81 -3.20
CA ILE A 539 -46.07 24.69 -2.12
C ILE A 539 -46.66 26.06 -1.70
N ASP A 540 -46.18 27.18 -2.25
CA ASP A 540 -46.74 28.52 -1.98
C ASP A 540 -47.79 28.96 -3.02
#